data_AF-A0A2J2HFX9-F1
#
_entry.id   AF-A0A2J2HFX9-F1
#
_cell.length_a   1.000
_cell.length_b   1.000
_cell.length_c   1.000
_cell.angle_alpha   90.00
_cell.angle_beta   90.00
_cell.angle_gamma   90.00
#
_symmetry.space_group_name_H-M   'P 1'
#
loop_
_entity.id
_entity.type
_entity.pdbx_description
1 polymer ?
#
loop_
_entity_poly.entity_id
_entity_poly.type
_entity_poly.pdbx_seq_one_letter_code
_entity_poly.pdbx_strand_id
1 'polypeptide(L)'
;MLSKTLGYAIFYTVITLMVIIISIIIISTMYSIKQSKSQKLIIQGRSGVAQSLTPVRFLLEVVFAVVTSFVIWILIIIDGIPFLFHVLNLSPPRGVFGALGLTVLFFALWLVIYGSMASYIIEPIRGAKPGSITYIYDEGVYGGYGGKVIEFFALSLKSPYKALIFIRKGLPTPVFDLVKAHEEAHVRGHHSLILISSVPFIYSLLWSLFMSGILTAPPRGPVFVFIMFKLFLLLLALGFLSIPVMRVFESKADAATYRVFGDRAYDYLVQALRLAYGDRVRSPRDAPFMDRLMHTSSRDAARTGDPLSSIGLWEFPVVFSFLAAVLVSMRASSLAVLSLLLPAFLLSSLIVIVLLGLVFLPVTKRFYGGTRRGYYNFSFLLSGIYTIISYLGALAFPDFAVMVLVLVVGLALAFLVIRSFLGRAGSALKLLLITYLVFVGVNALIFSLLLVRVVFLRGVVPWI
;
A
#
# COMPACT_ATOMS: atom_id res chain seq x y z
N MET A 1 -22.05 -39.01 -3.85
CA MET A 1 -21.08 -38.37 -2.91
C MET A 1 -19.64 -38.70 -3.28
N LEU A 2 -19.29 -39.98 -3.49
CA LEU A 2 -17.94 -40.42 -3.86
C LEU A 2 -17.30 -39.65 -5.05
N SER A 3 -18.04 -39.35 -6.11
CA SER A 3 -17.50 -38.67 -7.30
C SER A 3 -17.09 -37.21 -7.07
N LYS A 4 -17.73 -36.51 -6.14
CA LYS A 4 -17.38 -35.12 -5.77
C LYS A 4 -16.16 -35.10 -4.85
N THR A 5 -16.11 -36.03 -3.90
CA THR A 5 -14.95 -36.22 -3.02
C THR A 5 -13.71 -36.62 -3.83
N LEU A 6 -13.88 -37.49 -4.82
CA LEU A 6 -12.83 -37.87 -5.75
C LEU A 6 -12.37 -36.69 -6.64
N GLY A 7 -13.31 -35.86 -7.12
CA GLY A 7 -12.99 -34.66 -7.88
C GLY A 7 -12.16 -33.64 -7.08
N TYR A 8 -12.51 -33.42 -5.81
CA TYR A 8 -11.72 -32.57 -4.91
C TYR A 8 -10.37 -33.21 -4.55
N ALA A 9 -10.32 -34.52 -4.32
CA ALA A 9 -9.07 -35.22 -4.05
C ALA A 9 -8.11 -35.15 -5.25
N ILE A 10 -8.61 -35.31 -6.48
CA ILE A 10 -7.83 -35.17 -7.71
C ILE A 10 -7.34 -33.72 -7.88
N PHE A 11 -8.21 -32.72 -7.67
CA PHE A 11 -7.83 -31.31 -7.73
C PHE A 11 -6.73 -30.96 -6.71
N TYR A 12 -6.88 -31.41 -5.46
CA TYR A 12 -5.87 -31.23 -4.42
C TYR A 12 -4.58 -32.00 -4.72
N THR A 13 -4.66 -33.20 -5.28
CA THR A 13 -3.48 -34.00 -5.63
C THR A 13 -2.71 -33.36 -6.77
N VAL A 14 -3.41 -32.85 -7.80
CA VAL A 14 -2.80 -32.14 -8.93
C VAL A 14 -2.15 -30.84 -8.47
N ILE A 15 -2.83 -30.05 -7.62
CA ILE A 15 -2.23 -28.85 -7.03
C ILE A 15 -1.01 -29.22 -6.18
N THR A 16 -1.12 -30.24 -5.32
CA THR A 16 -0.01 -30.70 -4.47
C THR A 16 1.18 -31.17 -5.31
N LEU A 17 0.95 -31.87 -6.42
CA LEU A 17 2.00 -32.31 -7.34
C LEU A 17 2.67 -31.12 -8.04
N MET A 18 1.88 -30.16 -8.56
CA MET A 18 2.42 -28.93 -9.16
C MET A 18 3.26 -28.15 -8.15
N VAL A 19 2.86 -28.16 -6.88
CA VAL A 19 3.55 -27.49 -5.77
C VAL A 19 4.83 -28.19 -5.37
N ILE A 20 4.85 -29.53 -5.34
CA ILE A 20 6.07 -30.32 -5.15
C ILE A 20 7.06 -30.03 -6.28
N ILE A 21 6.59 -29.97 -7.52
CA ILE A 21 7.43 -29.67 -8.69
C ILE A 21 8.01 -28.24 -8.59
N ILE A 22 7.20 -27.23 -8.27
CA ILE A 22 7.68 -25.85 -8.10
C ILE A 22 8.66 -25.74 -6.93
N SER A 23 8.40 -26.42 -5.82
CA SER A 23 9.28 -26.42 -4.65
C SER A 23 10.62 -27.12 -4.94
N ILE A 24 10.59 -28.23 -5.68
CA ILE A 24 11.81 -28.91 -6.19
C ILE A 24 12.57 -27.99 -7.12
N ILE A 25 11.90 -27.24 -8.00
CA ILE A 25 12.55 -26.27 -8.90
C ILE A 25 13.21 -25.15 -8.08
N ILE A 26 12.53 -24.59 -7.08
CA ILE A 26 13.08 -23.52 -6.22
C ILE A 26 14.27 -24.04 -5.40
N ILE A 27 14.13 -25.18 -4.73
CA ILE A 27 15.20 -25.80 -3.93
C ILE A 27 16.39 -26.16 -4.82
N SER A 28 16.15 -26.76 -5.99
CA SER A 28 17.20 -27.09 -6.96
C SER A 28 17.90 -25.82 -7.47
N THR A 29 17.15 -24.75 -7.75
CA THR A 29 17.72 -23.45 -8.14
C THR A 29 18.58 -22.87 -7.02
N MET A 30 18.12 -22.93 -5.77
CA MET A 30 18.91 -22.52 -4.60
C MET A 30 20.18 -23.37 -4.41
N TYR A 31 20.10 -24.68 -4.64
CA TYR A 31 21.24 -25.59 -4.54
C TYR A 31 22.26 -25.35 -5.66
N SER A 32 21.80 -25.14 -6.89
CA SER A 32 22.64 -24.75 -8.04
C SER A 32 23.31 -23.39 -7.83
N ILE A 33 22.63 -22.41 -7.23
CA ILE A 33 23.22 -21.11 -6.87
C ILE A 33 24.29 -21.26 -5.78
N LYS A 34 24.06 -22.14 -4.78
CA LYS A 34 25.03 -22.42 -3.72
C LYS A 34 26.27 -23.13 -4.26
N GLN A 35 26.11 -24.09 -5.18
CA GLN A 35 27.22 -24.74 -5.89
C GLN A 35 27.97 -23.78 -6.83
N SER A 36 27.27 -22.89 -7.54
CA SER A 36 27.88 -21.85 -8.38
C SER A 36 28.78 -20.91 -7.58
N LYS A 37 28.40 -20.58 -6.32
CA LYS A 37 29.24 -19.82 -5.39
C LYS A 37 30.45 -20.62 -4.90
N SER A 38 30.34 -21.93 -4.63
CA SER A 38 31.50 -22.71 -4.19
C SER A 38 32.52 -22.96 -5.31
N GLN A 39 32.09 -23.02 -6.57
CA GLN A 39 32.99 -23.16 -7.72
C GLN A 39 33.65 -21.82 -8.13
N LYS A 40 33.04 -20.67 -7.84
CA LYS A 40 33.67 -19.34 -8.07
C LYS A 40 34.59 -18.86 -6.94
N LEU A 41 34.58 -19.50 -5.77
CA LEU A 41 35.43 -19.13 -4.62
C LEU A 41 36.84 -19.75 -4.63
N ILE A 42 37.17 -20.58 -5.63
CA ILE A 42 38.52 -21.17 -5.77
C ILE A 42 39.39 -20.42 -6.79
N ILE A 43 38.84 -19.45 -7.54
CA ILE A 43 39.62 -18.64 -8.49
C ILE A 43 39.32 -17.15 -8.31
N GLN A 44 39.95 -16.54 -7.30
CA GLN A 44 40.62 -15.22 -7.35
C GLN A 44 40.85 -14.68 -5.94
N GLY A 45 42.13 -14.65 -5.55
CA GLY A 45 42.59 -13.97 -4.35
C GLY A 45 42.73 -12.46 -4.52
N ARG A 46 42.83 -11.79 -3.37
CA ARG A 46 43.40 -10.44 -3.15
C ARG A 46 42.96 -9.31 -4.08
N SER A 47 41.96 -8.55 -3.64
CA SER A 47 41.84 -7.07 -3.69
C SER A 47 40.38 -6.71 -3.42
N GLY A 48 40.09 -5.46 -3.03
CA GLY A 48 38.73 -5.03 -2.70
C GLY A 48 37.74 -5.33 -3.82
N VAL A 49 36.96 -6.40 -3.66
CA VAL A 49 36.02 -6.85 -4.67
C VAL A 49 34.73 -6.06 -4.50
N ALA A 50 34.50 -5.14 -5.44
CA ALA A 50 33.16 -4.68 -5.80
C ALA A 50 32.30 -5.92 -6.08
N GLN A 51 31.51 -6.35 -5.10
CA GLN A 51 30.45 -7.31 -5.36
C GLN A 51 29.44 -6.59 -6.27
N SER A 52 29.34 -7.03 -7.53
CA SER A 52 28.25 -6.58 -8.39
C SER A 52 26.92 -6.85 -7.67
N LEU A 53 25.94 -5.97 -7.91
CA LEU A 53 24.74 -5.80 -7.07
C LEU A 53 23.47 -6.45 -7.59
N THR A 54 23.52 -7.06 -8.77
CA THR A 54 22.51 -8.04 -9.20
C THR A 54 22.25 -9.13 -8.15
N PRO A 55 23.23 -9.68 -7.41
CA PRO A 55 23.01 -10.75 -6.44
C PRO A 55 22.34 -10.30 -5.14
N VAL A 56 22.67 -9.13 -4.57
CA VAL A 56 22.05 -8.68 -3.30
C VAL A 56 20.59 -8.31 -3.51
N ARG A 57 20.29 -7.56 -4.59
CA ARG A 57 18.92 -7.22 -4.97
C ARG A 57 18.13 -8.47 -5.35
N PHE A 58 18.69 -9.34 -6.18
CA PHE A 58 18.06 -10.60 -6.54
C PHE A 58 17.79 -11.46 -5.30
N LEU A 59 18.77 -11.57 -4.39
CA LEU A 59 18.61 -12.31 -3.14
C LEU A 59 17.51 -11.72 -2.26
N LEU A 60 17.36 -10.39 -2.26
CA LEU A 60 16.27 -9.71 -1.56
C LEU A 60 14.89 -10.01 -2.15
N GLU A 61 14.76 -9.91 -3.46
CA GLU A 61 13.53 -10.24 -4.19
C GLU A 61 13.19 -11.73 -4.01
N VAL A 62 14.20 -12.61 -4.04
CA VAL A 62 14.04 -14.04 -3.76
C VAL A 62 13.64 -14.31 -2.32
N VAL A 63 14.29 -13.69 -1.32
CA VAL A 63 13.92 -13.86 0.10
C VAL A 63 12.49 -13.36 0.32
N PHE A 64 12.12 -12.22 -0.25
CA PHE A 64 10.75 -11.72 -0.21
C PHE A 64 9.77 -12.73 -0.82
N ALA A 65 10.04 -13.23 -2.02
CA ALA A 65 9.18 -14.19 -2.71
C ALA A 65 9.06 -15.51 -1.94
N VAL A 66 10.16 -16.05 -1.43
CA VAL A 66 10.21 -17.30 -0.65
C VAL A 66 9.45 -17.15 0.66
N VAL A 67 9.70 -16.09 1.43
CA VAL A 67 9.00 -15.87 2.71
C VAL A 67 7.51 -15.65 2.48
N THR A 68 7.17 -14.83 1.50
CA THR A 68 5.76 -14.60 1.14
C THR A 68 5.11 -15.92 0.75
N SER A 69 5.73 -16.70 -0.14
CA SER A 69 5.21 -18.02 -0.54
C SER A 69 5.09 -18.97 0.66
N PHE A 70 6.08 -19.03 1.54
CA PHE A 70 6.06 -19.89 2.72
C PHE A 70 4.93 -19.53 3.69
N VAL A 71 4.74 -18.23 3.98
CA VAL A 71 3.62 -17.77 4.80
C VAL A 71 2.31 -18.15 4.14
N ILE A 72 2.16 -17.89 2.83
CA ILE A 72 1.00 -18.29 2.03
C ILE A 72 0.69 -19.79 2.18
N TRP A 73 1.71 -20.64 2.09
CA TRP A 73 1.55 -22.09 2.28
C TRP A 73 1.09 -22.46 3.67
N ILE A 74 1.66 -21.82 4.70
CA ILE A 74 1.16 -21.96 6.07
C ILE A 74 -0.32 -21.57 6.15
N LEU A 75 -0.75 -20.51 5.45
CA LEU A 75 -2.16 -20.08 5.42
C LEU A 75 -3.05 -21.17 4.82
N ILE A 76 -2.64 -21.70 3.66
CA ILE A 76 -3.40 -22.75 2.96
C ILE A 76 -3.53 -24.01 3.81
N ILE A 77 -2.47 -24.40 4.54
CA ILE A 77 -2.50 -25.58 5.41
C ILE A 77 -3.36 -25.33 6.65
N ILE A 78 -3.14 -24.20 7.34
CA ILE A 78 -3.87 -23.86 8.57
C ILE A 78 -5.35 -23.62 8.29
N ASP A 79 -5.71 -22.95 7.18
CA ASP A 79 -7.12 -22.70 6.82
C ASP A 79 -7.75 -23.88 6.07
N GLY A 80 -6.94 -24.73 5.43
CA GLY A 80 -7.37 -25.96 4.78
C GLY A 80 -7.92 -26.99 5.77
N ILE A 81 -7.41 -27.02 7.00
CA ILE A 81 -7.86 -27.93 8.07
C ILE A 81 -9.28 -27.55 8.58
N PRO A 82 -9.58 -26.29 8.98
CA PRO A 82 -10.93 -25.80 9.26
C PRO A 82 -11.88 -25.90 8.08
N PHE A 83 -11.42 -25.72 6.83
CA PHE A 83 -12.22 -25.96 5.63
C PHE A 83 -12.57 -27.44 5.46
N LEU A 84 -11.61 -28.34 5.66
CA LEU A 84 -11.82 -29.78 5.68
C LEU A 84 -12.81 -30.16 6.79
N PHE A 85 -12.63 -29.61 7.99
CA PHE A 85 -13.57 -29.78 9.10
C PHE A 85 -14.96 -29.23 8.74
N HIS A 86 -15.09 -28.05 8.13
CA HIS A 86 -16.37 -27.48 7.70
C HIS A 86 -17.07 -28.34 6.64
N VAL A 87 -16.34 -28.83 5.64
CA VAL A 87 -16.83 -29.80 4.63
C VAL A 87 -17.25 -31.11 5.31
N LEU A 88 -16.61 -31.48 6.40
CA LEU A 88 -16.92 -32.61 7.27
C LEU A 88 -17.91 -32.27 8.41
N ASN A 89 -18.53 -31.07 8.41
CA ASN A 89 -19.48 -30.58 9.42
C ASN A 89 -18.95 -30.41 10.87
N LEU A 90 -17.64 -30.30 11.04
CA LEU A 90 -16.94 -29.98 12.28
C LEU A 90 -16.63 -28.47 12.28
N SER A 91 -17.14 -27.72 13.27
CA SER A 91 -17.30 -26.26 13.17
C SER A 91 -15.99 -25.45 13.22
N PRO A 92 -15.72 -24.54 12.24
CA PRO A 92 -14.63 -23.56 12.33
C PRO A 92 -15.09 -22.24 12.99
N PRO A 93 -14.18 -21.39 13.49
CA PRO A 93 -14.51 -20.09 14.07
C PRO A 93 -15.12 -19.17 12.99
N ARG A 94 -16.35 -18.69 13.24
CA ARG A 94 -17.15 -17.93 12.27
C ARG A 94 -17.00 -16.43 12.46
N GLY A 95 -16.90 -15.67 11.35
CA GLY A 95 -17.17 -14.23 11.30
C GLY A 95 -15.99 -13.32 10.97
N VAL A 96 -16.30 -12.01 10.89
CA VAL A 96 -15.36 -10.93 10.51
C VAL A 96 -14.17 -10.85 11.47
N PHE A 97 -14.38 -11.09 12.77
CA PHE A 97 -13.29 -11.12 13.77
C PHE A 97 -12.31 -12.27 13.54
N GLY A 98 -12.77 -13.43 13.05
CA GLY A 98 -11.90 -14.53 12.65
C GLY A 98 -11.04 -14.14 11.45
N ALA A 99 -11.63 -13.53 10.42
CA ALA A 99 -10.90 -13.05 9.25
C ALA A 99 -9.86 -11.97 9.60
N LEU A 100 -10.22 -11.02 10.47
CA LEU A 100 -9.30 -9.98 10.95
C LEU A 100 -8.17 -10.55 11.81
N GLY A 101 -8.49 -11.46 12.74
CA GLY A 101 -7.50 -12.13 13.57
C GLY A 101 -6.50 -12.94 12.74
N LEU A 102 -6.98 -13.68 11.74
CA LEU A 102 -6.14 -14.39 10.78
C LEU A 102 -5.28 -13.42 9.97
N THR A 103 -5.84 -12.33 9.44
CA THR A 103 -5.07 -11.32 8.69
C THR A 103 -3.92 -10.77 9.53
N VAL A 104 -4.19 -10.38 10.78
CA VAL A 104 -3.17 -9.83 11.70
C VAL A 104 -2.13 -10.89 12.05
N LEU A 105 -2.54 -12.11 12.38
CA LEU A 105 -1.64 -13.21 12.72
C LEU A 105 -0.68 -13.52 11.57
N PHE A 106 -1.21 -13.61 10.35
CA PHE A 106 -0.45 -13.95 9.15
C PHE A 106 0.51 -12.84 8.75
N PHE A 107 0.06 -11.60 8.83
CA PHE A 107 0.93 -10.45 8.62
C PHE A 107 2.05 -10.40 9.67
N ALA A 108 1.74 -10.63 10.95
CA ALA A 108 2.74 -10.67 12.02
C ALA A 108 3.77 -11.79 11.82
N LEU A 109 3.32 -12.99 11.43
CA LEU A 109 4.19 -14.11 11.10
C LEU A 109 5.13 -13.77 9.93
N TRP A 110 4.58 -13.15 8.87
CA TRP A 110 5.38 -12.68 7.74
C TRP A 110 6.45 -11.68 8.18
N LEU A 111 6.10 -10.70 9.02
CA LEU A 111 7.05 -9.72 9.54
C LEU A 111 8.21 -10.38 10.29
N VAL A 112 7.91 -11.35 11.16
CA VAL A 112 8.91 -12.07 11.95
C VAL A 112 9.84 -12.89 11.06
N ILE A 113 9.29 -13.68 10.13
CA ILE A 113 10.08 -14.53 9.23
C ILE A 113 10.91 -13.68 8.28
N TYR A 114 10.31 -12.68 7.63
CA TYR A 114 10.99 -11.81 6.68
C TYR A 114 12.11 -11.02 7.34
N GLY A 115 11.82 -10.37 8.48
CA GLY A 115 12.82 -9.61 9.23
C GLY A 115 14.00 -10.46 9.72
N SER A 116 13.72 -11.70 10.15
CA SER A 116 14.76 -12.65 10.58
C SER A 116 15.62 -13.14 9.41
N MET A 117 14.99 -13.58 8.31
CA MET A 117 15.69 -14.12 7.14
C MET A 117 16.51 -13.05 6.44
N ALA A 118 15.95 -11.86 6.20
CA ALA A 118 16.66 -10.75 5.59
C ALA A 118 17.90 -10.36 6.42
N SER A 119 17.74 -10.23 7.75
CA SER A 119 18.84 -9.88 8.66
C SER A 119 19.95 -10.93 8.75
N TYR A 120 19.65 -12.20 8.46
CA TYR A 120 20.62 -13.30 8.57
C TYR A 120 21.34 -13.59 7.25
N ILE A 121 20.63 -13.49 6.13
CA ILE A 121 21.12 -13.96 4.81
C ILE A 121 21.88 -12.86 4.07
N ILE A 122 21.56 -11.58 4.29
CA ILE A 122 22.07 -10.48 3.46
C ILE A 122 23.30 -9.86 4.13
N GLU A 123 24.48 -10.15 3.58
CA GLU A 123 25.79 -9.75 4.15
C GLU A 123 25.89 -8.26 4.51
N PRO A 124 25.47 -7.28 3.68
CA PRO A 124 25.54 -5.86 4.05
C PRO A 124 24.72 -5.43 5.28
N ILE A 125 23.71 -6.22 5.69
CA ILE A 125 22.86 -5.92 6.86
C ILE A 125 23.00 -6.94 7.99
N ARG A 126 23.77 -8.01 7.73
CA ARG A 126 24.14 -9.02 8.73
C ARG A 126 25.08 -8.36 9.73
N GLY A 127 24.64 -8.27 10.99
CA GLY A 127 25.37 -7.57 12.04
C GLY A 127 25.19 -6.05 12.09
N ALA A 128 24.48 -5.44 11.12
CA ALA A 128 24.12 -4.03 11.19
C ALA A 128 23.17 -3.77 12.38
N LYS A 129 23.35 -2.63 13.07
CA LYS A 129 22.52 -2.27 14.23
C LYS A 129 21.11 -1.87 13.75
N PRO A 130 20.04 -2.25 14.47
CA PRO A 130 18.70 -1.73 14.18
C PRO A 130 18.70 -0.19 14.16
N GLY A 131 18.07 0.39 13.15
CA GLY A 131 18.03 1.83 12.86
C GLY A 131 19.21 2.36 12.04
N SER A 132 20.23 1.55 11.72
CA SER A 132 21.35 2.01 10.91
C SER A 132 21.00 2.07 9.42
N ILE A 133 21.63 3.03 8.73
CA ILE A 133 21.63 3.15 7.27
C ILE A 133 22.97 2.65 6.76
N THR A 134 22.95 1.63 5.90
CA THR A 134 24.14 1.13 5.21
C THR A 134 24.14 1.66 3.77
N TYR A 135 25.23 2.33 3.38
CA TYR A 135 25.41 2.87 2.03
C TYR A 135 26.15 1.89 1.14
N ILE A 136 25.70 1.77 -0.11
CA ILE A 136 26.35 0.98 -1.14
C ILE A 136 26.52 1.84 -2.39
N TYR A 137 27.77 2.03 -2.82
CA TYR A 137 28.13 2.84 -4.00
C TYR A 137 28.50 1.92 -5.17
N ASP A 138 27.82 2.05 -6.31
CA ASP A 138 28.02 1.12 -7.44
C ASP A 138 27.76 1.71 -8.82
N GLU A 139 28.35 1.12 -9.84
CA GLU A 139 28.28 1.52 -11.24
C GLU A 139 26.97 1.10 -11.94
N GLY A 140 26.15 0.26 -11.29
CA GLY A 140 24.86 -0.21 -11.79
C GLY A 140 23.80 0.88 -11.99
N VAL A 141 22.80 0.57 -12.82
CA VAL A 141 21.66 1.44 -13.12
C VAL A 141 20.58 1.26 -12.04
N TYR A 142 20.42 2.25 -11.15
CA TYR A 142 19.44 2.26 -10.05
C TYR A 142 18.35 3.30 -10.29
N GLY A 143 17.14 2.84 -10.63
CA GLY A 143 16.00 3.75 -10.84
C GLY A 143 16.28 4.82 -11.90
N GLY A 144 15.36 5.75 -12.11
CA GLY A 144 15.56 6.79 -13.12
C GLY A 144 16.65 7.82 -12.80
N TYR A 145 17.16 7.85 -11.56
CA TYR A 145 17.98 8.98 -11.05
C TYR A 145 19.28 8.58 -10.35
N GLY A 146 19.61 7.28 -10.25
CA GLY A 146 20.86 6.81 -9.64
C GLY A 146 20.80 6.57 -8.14
N GLY A 147 19.61 6.40 -7.55
CA GLY A 147 19.39 6.07 -6.14
C GLY A 147 18.33 4.99 -5.94
N LYS A 148 18.42 4.23 -4.85
CA LYS A 148 17.34 3.34 -4.38
C LYS A 148 17.45 3.05 -2.89
N VAL A 149 16.32 3.08 -2.20
CA VAL A 149 16.19 2.60 -0.81
C VAL A 149 15.56 1.22 -0.75
N ILE A 150 16.06 0.39 0.17
CA ILE A 150 15.36 -0.81 0.63
C ILE A 150 15.39 -0.85 2.16
N GLU A 151 14.22 -0.99 2.78
CA GLU A 151 14.05 -1.12 4.22
C GLU A 151 13.51 -2.49 4.62
N PHE A 152 13.94 -2.97 5.79
CA PHE A 152 13.55 -4.27 6.35
C PHE A 152 13.13 -4.11 7.80
N PHE A 153 12.23 -4.97 8.25
CA PHE A 153 11.94 -5.09 9.67
C PHE A 153 13.13 -5.65 10.43
N ALA A 154 13.47 -4.99 11.52
CA ALA A 154 14.41 -5.48 12.51
C ALA A 154 13.61 -5.87 13.76
N LEU A 155 13.83 -7.10 14.25
CA LEU A 155 13.30 -7.53 15.54
C LEU A 155 14.07 -6.84 16.66
N SER A 156 13.72 -5.59 16.96
CA SER A 156 14.36 -4.79 18.00
C SER A 156 13.38 -3.82 18.64
N LEU A 157 13.47 -3.69 19.96
CA LEU A 157 12.70 -2.72 20.75
C LEU A 157 13.23 -1.28 20.60
N LYS A 158 14.46 -1.09 20.07
CA LYS A 158 15.05 0.25 19.91
C LYS A 158 14.66 0.90 18.58
N SER A 159 14.73 0.13 17.49
CA SER A 159 14.32 0.58 16.17
C SER A 159 13.78 -0.59 15.37
N PRO A 160 12.55 -0.50 14.80
CA PRO A 160 11.91 -1.62 14.15
C PRO A 160 12.43 -1.88 12.73
N TYR A 161 13.47 -1.19 12.27
CA TYR A 161 13.93 -1.27 10.88
C TYR A 161 15.45 -1.29 10.71
N LYS A 162 15.90 -1.70 9.52
CA LYS A 162 17.24 -1.46 8.96
C LYS A 162 17.08 -0.95 7.54
N ALA A 163 17.99 -0.07 7.09
CA ALA A 163 17.91 0.51 5.76
C ALA A 163 19.21 0.28 4.96
N LEU A 164 19.03 -0.03 3.67
CA LEU A 164 20.08 -0.01 2.66
C LEU A 164 19.78 1.13 1.68
N ILE A 165 20.77 1.98 1.44
CA ILE A 165 20.71 3.01 0.39
C ILE A 165 21.76 2.68 -0.67
N PHE A 166 21.30 2.50 -1.89
CA PHE A 166 22.13 2.32 -3.08
C PHE A 166 22.26 3.65 -3.80
N ILE A 167 23.48 4.06 -4.13
CA ILE A 167 23.76 5.30 -4.88
C ILE A 167 24.72 4.99 -6.02
N ARG A 168 24.43 5.54 -7.20
CA ARG A 168 25.25 5.40 -8.39
C ARG A 168 26.61 6.06 -8.19
N LYS A 169 27.68 5.32 -8.51
CA LYS A 169 29.06 5.78 -8.53
C LYS A 169 29.32 6.66 -9.75
N GLY A 170 30.14 7.70 -9.59
CA GLY A 170 30.51 8.61 -10.69
C GLY A 170 29.49 9.72 -10.98
N LEU A 171 28.49 9.92 -10.12
CA LEU A 171 27.65 11.11 -10.18
C LEU A 171 28.47 12.37 -9.83
N PRO A 172 28.30 13.49 -10.54
CA PRO A 172 28.87 14.77 -10.13
C PRO A 172 28.39 15.16 -8.72
N THR A 173 29.26 15.81 -7.93
CA THR A 173 29.01 16.13 -6.51
C THR A 173 27.63 16.74 -6.21
N PRO A 174 27.14 17.79 -6.91
CA PRO A 174 25.83 18.35 -6.57
C PRO A 174 24.66 17.38 -6.84
N VAL A 175 24.82 16.49 -7.82
CA VAL A 175 23.81 15.45 -8.15
C VAL A 175 23.89 14.30 -7.16
N PHE A 176 25.09 13.88 -6.78
CA PHE A 176 25.30 12.85 -5.76
C PHE A 176 24.67 13.24 -4.42
N ASP A 177 24.93 14.46 -3.95
CA ASP A 177 24.39 14.94 -2.67
C ASP A 177 22.86 15.08 -2.71
N LEU A 178 22.29 15.48 -3.86
CA LEU A 178 20.85 15.52 -4.07
C LEU A 178 20.23 14.11 -3.96
N VAL A 179 20.75 13.16 -4.73
CA VAL A 179 20.26 11.77 -4.73
C VAL A 179 20.36 11.19 -3.32
N LYS A 180 21.49 11.39 -2.63
CA LYS A 180 21.66 10.95 -1.25
C LYS A 180 20.59 11.53 -0.32
N ALA A 181 20.34 12.83 -0.37
CA ALA A 181 19.34 13.47 0.48
C ALA A 181 17.90 13.00 0.18
N HIS A 182 17.60 12.71 -1.09
CA HIS A 182 16.33 12.12 -1.53
C HIS A 182 16.12 10.73 -0.95
N GLU A 183 17.11 9.84 -1.12
CA GLU A 183 17.05 8.48 -0.59
C GLU A 183 17.00 8.47 0.95
N GLU A 184 17.76 9.32 1.63
CA GLU A 184 17.68 9.49 3.09
C GLU A 184 16.28 9.97 3.54
N ALA A 185 15.59 10.77 2.72
CA ALA A 185 14.22 11.18 3.01
C ALA A 185 13.23 10.01 2.91
N HIS A 186 13.43 9.06 2.00
CA HIS A 186 12.65 7.82 1.96
C HIS A 186 12.82 6.99 3.23
N VAL A 187 14.05 6.87 3.75
CA VAL A 187 14.31 6.15 5.02
C VAL A 187 13.66 6.86 6.20
N ARG A 188 13.79 8.19 6.29
CA ARG A 188 13.15 8.98 7.36
C ARG A 188 11.63 8.86 7.36
N GLY A 189 11.03 8.68 6.18
CA GLY A 189 9.59 8.48 6.00
C GLY A 189 9.13 7.03 6.08
N HIS A 190 10.06 6.06 6.21
CA HIS A 190 9.80 4.63 6.10
C HIS A 190 9.04 4.23 4.83
N HIS A 191 9.26 4.96 3.73
CA HIS A 191 8.49 4.79 2.51
C HIS A 191 8.66 3.36 1.93
N SER A 192 9.89 2.83 1.93
CA SER A 192 10.15 1.48 1.44
C SER A 192 9.55 0.43 2.37
N LEU A 193 9.61 0.65 3.68
CA LEU A 193 9.07 -0.29 4.67
C LEU A 193 7.54 -0.38 4.58
N ILE A 194 6.86 0.76 4.38
CA ILE A 194 5.40 0.80 4.19
C ILE A 194 5.00 0.07 2.90
N LEU A 195 5.69 0.34 1.79
CA LEU A 195 5.39 -0.33 0.52
C LEU A 195 5.61 -1.84 0.60
N ILE A 196 6.75 -2.29 1.13
CA ILE A 196 7.07 -3.73 1.18
C ILE A 196 6.15 -4.50 2.12
N SER A 197 5.67 -3.87 3.20
CA SER A 197 4.71 -4.49 4.12
C SER A 197 3.26 -4.44 3.65
N SER A 198 2.91 -3.47 2.79
CA SER A 198 1.54 -3.37 2.25
C SER A 198 1.15 -4.58 1.40
N VAL A 199 2.08 -5.16 0.63
CA VAL A 199 1.83 -6.31 -0.24
C VAL A 199 1.40 -7.56 0.55
N PRO A 200 2.19 -8.07 1.52
CA PRO A 200 1.78 -9.24 2.31
C PRO A 200 0.54 -8.94 3.17
N PHE A 201 0.38 -7.70 3.66
CA PHE A 201 -0.84 -7.32 4.38
C PHE A 201 -2.09 -7.43 3.50
N ILE A 202 -2.05 -6.88 2.27
CA ILE A 202 -3.15 -6.97 1.30
C ILE A 202 -3.41 -8.43 0.94
N TYR A 203 -2.36 -9.23 0.74
CA TYR A 203 -2.51 -10.65 0.46
C TYR A 203 -3.22 -11.38 1.62
N SER A 204 -2.75 -11.21 2.85
CA SER A 204 -3.35 -11.80 4.05
C SER A 204 -4.81 -11.40 4.19
N LEU A 205 -5.14 -10.12 3.93
CA LEU A 205 -6.51 -9.62 3.94
C LEU A 205 -7.39 -10.32 2.89
N LEU A 206 -6.94 -10.34 1.62
CA LEU A 206 -7.71 -10.96 0.53
C LEU A 206 -7.92 -12.45 0.76
N TRP A 207 -6.89 -13.14 1.28
CA TRP A 207 -6.95 -14.56 1.62
C TRP A 207 -7.94 -14.83 2.76
N SER A 208 -7.85 -14.09 3.86
CA SER A 208 -8.77 -14.25 5.00
C SER A 208 -10.21 -13.94 4.60
N LEU A 209 -10.45 -12.93 3.75
CA LEU A 209 -11.77 -12.62 3.22
C LEU A 209 -12.30 -13.73 2.31
N PHE A 210 -11.45 -14.29 1.44
CA PHE A 210 -11.79 -15.42 0.59
C PHE A 210 -12.20 -16.65 1.42
N MET A 211 -11.39 -17.03 2.40
CA MET A 211 -11.67 -18.17 3.26
C MET A 211 -12.93 -17.94 4.09
N SER A 212 -13.13 -16.74 4.64
CA SER A 212 -14.36 -16.40 5.36
C SER A 212 -15.60 -16.53 4.46
N GLY A 213 -15.53 -16.08 3.20
CA GLY A 213 -16.63 -16.23 2.23
C GLY A 213 -16.96 -17.69 1.90
N ILE A 214 -15.94 -18.53 1.71
CA ILE A 214 -16.12 -19.97 1.45
C ILE A 214 -16.71 -20.69 2.66
N LEU A 215 -16.21 -20.42 3.87
CA LEU A 215 -16.62 -21.09 5.11
C LEU A 215 -18.01 -20.68 5.59
N THR A 216 -18.53 -19.55 5.12
CA THR A 216 -19.88 -19.07 5.47
C THR A 216 -20.94 -19.46 4.44
N ALA A 217 -20.55 -19.65 3.18
CA ALA A 217 -21.43 -20.12 2.13
C ALA A 217 -20.64 -21.01 1.14
N PRO A 218 -20.72 -22.36 1.26
CA PRO A 218 -20.02 -23.27 0.35
C PRO A 218 -20.44 -22.96 -1.08
N PRO A 219 -19.50 -22.54 -1.96
CA PRO A 219 -19.91 -21.92 -3.20
C PRO A 219 -20.38 -22.98 -4.21
N ARG A 220 -21.60 -22.80 -4.73
CA ARG A 220 -22.02 -23.37 -6.03
C ARG A 220 -21.31 -22.56 -7.12
N GLY A 221 -20.92 -23.18 -8.24
CA GLY A 221 -20.06 -22.56 -9.29
C GLY A 221 -20.26 -21.05 -9.56
N PRO A 222 -21.51 -20.57 -9.80
CA PRO A 222 -21.76 -19.14 -10.02
C PRO A 222 -21.46 -18.21 -8.82
N VAL A 223 -21.68 -18.69 -7.59
CA VAL A 223 -21.36 -17.94 -6.35
C VAL A 223 -19.85 -17.80 -6.18
N PHE A 224 -19.09 -18.87 -6.51
CA PHE A 224 -17.62 -18.83 -6.50
C PHE A 224 -17.09 -17.73 -7.43
N VAL A 225 -17.55 -17.75 -8.69
CA VAL A 225 -17.15 -16.78 -9.72
C VAL A 225 -17.49 -15.35 -9.29
N PHE A 226 -18.65 -15.15 -8.67
CA PHE A 226 -19.06 -13.83 -8.19
C PHE A 226 -18.20 -13.31 -7.03
N ILE A 227 -17.80 -14.19 -6.09
CA ILE A 227 -16.86 -13.83 -5.01
C ILE A 227 -15.48 -13.48 -5.58
N MET A 228 -14.98 -14.27 -6.54
CA MET A 228 -13.72 -13.98 -7.24
C MET A 228 -13.72 -12.62 -7.92
N PHE A 229 -14.82 -12.28 -8.60
CA PHE A 229 -14.95 -10.98 -9.23
C PHE A 229 -14.89 -9.82 -8.23
N LYS A 230 -15.55 -9.95 -7.07
CA LYS A 230 -15.50 -8.94 -5.99
C LYS A 230 -14.10 -8.77 -5.42
N LEU A 231 -13.40 -9.87 -5.15
CA LEU A 231 -12.01 -9.82 -4.65
C LEU A 231 -11.06 -9.22 -5.69
N PHE A 232 -11.28 -9.50 -6.98
CA PHE A 232 -10.54 -8.87 -8.07
C PHE A 232 -10.76 -7.35 -8.13
N LEU A 233 -12.02 -6.90 -8.00
CA LEU A 233 -12.32 -5.46 -7.93
C LEU A 233 -11.66 -4.80 -6.71
N LEU A 234 -11.67 -5.47 -5.56
CA LEU A 234 -10.99 -4.98 -4.36
C LEU A 234 -9.47 -4.87 -4.56
N LEU A 235 -8.85 -5.90 -5.15
CA LEU A 235 -7.42 -5.86 -5.51
C LEU A 235 -7.12 -4.70 -6.47
N LEU A 236 -7.97 -4.48 -7.47
CA LEU A 236 -7.83 -3.39 -8.42
C LEU A 236 -7.92 -2.03 -7.70
N ALA A 237 -8.89 -1.84 -6.79
CA ALA A 237 -9.05 -0.61 -6.01
C ALA A 237 -7.84 -0.34 -5.10
N LEU A 238 -7.31 -1.36 -4.44
CA LEU A 238 -6.09 -1.25 -3.63
C LEU A 238 -4.85 -0.96 -4.49
N GLY A 239 -4.77 -1.55 -5.68
CA GLY A 239 -3.75 -1.24 -6.69
C GLY A 239 -3.82 0.23 -7.12
N PHE A 240 -5.00 0.76 -7.43
CA PHE A 240 -5.18 2.18 -7.74
C PHE A 240 -4.85 3.09 -6.56
N LEU A 241 -5.14 2.67 -5.31
CA LEU A 241 -4.76 3.41 -4.10
C LEU A 241 -3.24 3.45 -3.88
N SER A 242 -2.52 2.41 -4.30
CA SER A 242 -1.05 2.37 -4.17
C SER A 242 -0.35 3.47 -5.00
N ILE A 243 -0.94 3.87 -6.13
CA ILE A 243 -0.38 4.87 -7.05
C ILE A 243 -0.23 6.26 -6.37
N PRO A 244 -1.28 6.91 -5.83
CA PRO A 244 -1.12 8.19 -5.14
C PRO A 244 -0.28 8.07 -3.86
N VAL A 245 -0.28 6.90 -3.19
CA VAL A 245 0.62 6.67 -2.03
C VAL A 245 2.08 6.74 -2.46
N MET A 246 2.48 6.02 -3.52
CA MET A 246 3.83 6.08 -4.07
C MET A 246 4.18 7.50 -4.52
N ARG A 247 3.27 8.20 -5.22
CA ARG A 247 3.50 9.59 -5.65
C ARG A 247 3.69 10.55 -4.47
N VAL A 248 2.94 10.38 -3.38
CA VAL A 248 3.13 11.16 -2.14
C VAL A 248 4.49 10.87 -1.51
N PHE A 249 4.94 9.61 -1.51
CA PHE A 249 6.25 9.24 -0.99
C PHE A 249 7.39 9.87 -1.79
N GLU A 250 7.36 9.77 -3.12
CA GLU A 250 8.30 10.45 -4.01
C GLU A 250 8.27 11.98 -3.82
N SER A 251 7.08 12.57 -3.74
CA SER A 251 6.93 14.02 -3.54
C SER A 251 7.43 14.49 -2.18
N LYS A 252 7.34 13.67 -1.13
CA LYS A 252 7.92 13.97 0.18
C LYS A 252 9.44 13.90 0.16
N ALA A 253 10.01 12.93 -0.54
CA ALA A 253 11.45 12.84 -0.71
C ALA A 253 11.99 14.03 -1.51
N ASP A 254 11.34 14.38 -2.62
CA ASP A 254 11.67 15.56 -3.43
C ASP A 254 11.53 16.86 -2.62
N ALA A 255 10.43 17.05 -1.89
CA ALA A 255 10.24 18.20 -1.00
C ALA A 255 11.31 18.29 0.10
N ALA A 256 11.83 17.16 0.56
CA ALA A 256 12.91 17.14 1.56
C ALA A 256 14.24 17.62 0.96
N THR A 257 14.51 17.36 -0.32
CA THR A 257 15.70 17.90 -1.00
C THR A 257 15.65 19.43 -1.11
N TYR A 258 14.48 20.01 -1.37
CA TYR A 258 14.30 21.47 -1.38
C TYR A 258 14.67 22.10 -0.03
N ARG A 259 14.38 21.44 1.09
CA ARG A 259 14.77 21.94 2.42
C ARG A 259 16.28 21.96 2.65
N VAL A 260 17.03 21.13 1.92
CA VAL A 260 18.49 21.04 2.04
C VAL A 260 19.18 21.98 1.06
N PHE A 261 18.71 22.04 -0.20
CA PHE A 261 19.40 22.75 -1.28
C PHE A 261 18.68 24.01 -1.77
N GLY A 262 17.47 24.30 -1.28
CA GLY A 262 16.63 25.39 -1.75
C GLY A 262 16.25 25.24 -3.22
N ASP A 263 16.18 26.36 -3.93
CA ASP A 263 15.80 26.41 -5.35
C ASP A 263 16.72 25.58 -6.25
N ARG A 264 17.99 25.38 -5.84
CA ARG A 264 18.97 24.56 -6.58
C ARG A 264 18.62 23.07 -6.62
N ALA A 265 17.76 22.59 -5.72
CA ALA A 265 17.32 21.19 -5.72
C ALA A 265 16.71 20.79 -7.07
N TYR A 266 15.89 21.69 -7.65
CA TYR A 266 15.25 21.46 -8.94
C TYR A 266 16.27 21.39 -10.09
N ASP A 267 17.27 22.26 -10.10
CA ASP A 267 18.30 22.28 -11.14
C ASP A 267 19.17 21.01 -11.09
N TYR A 268 19.55 20.57 -9.89
CA TYR A 268 20.30 19.34 -9.70
C TYR A 268 19.49 18.11 -10.11
N LEU A 269 18.16 18.12 -9.86
CA LEU A 269 17.26 17.07 -10.30
C LEU A 269 17.17 16.98 -11.83
N VAL A 270 17.06 18.14 -12.51
CA VAL A 270 17.11 18.21 -13.98
C VAL A 270 18.46 17.72 -14.51
N GLN A 271 19.57 18.06 -13.86
CA GLN A 271 20.89 17.54 -14.23
C GLN A 271 20.97 16.02 -14.08
N ALA A 272 20.46 15.45 -12.97
CA ALA A 272 20.41 14.00 -12.75
C ALA A 272 19.66 13.28 -13.89
N LEU A 273 18.54 13.85 -14.33
CA LEU A 273 17.74 13.31 -15.42
C LEU A 273 18.43 13.40 -16.78
N ARG A 274 19.16 14.49 -17.05
CA ARG A 274 19.96 14.61 -18.28
C ARG A 274 21.05 13.55 -18.32
N LEU A 275 21.69 13.28 -17.19
CA LEU A 275 22.69 12.21 -17.07
C LEU A 275 22.10 10.81 -17.29
N ALA A 276 20.80 10.61 -17.00
CA ALA A 276 20.11 9.33 -17.17
C ALA A 276 19.49 9.14 -18.56
N TYR A 277 18.91 10.21 -19.14
CA TYR A 277 18.05 10.14 -20.33
C TYR A 277 18.52 10.98 -21.53
N GLY A 278 19.66 11.66 -21.38
CA GLY A 278 20.30 12.49 -22.39
C GLY A 278 19.90 13.97 -22.34
N ASP A 279 20.64 14.78 -23.12
CA ASP A 279 20.57 16.26 -23.09
C ASP A 279 19.23 16.85 -23.57
N ARG A 280 18.39 16.04 -24.22
CA ARG A 280 17.04 16.44 -24.63
C ARG A 280 16.10 16.73 -23.46
N VAL A 281 16.42 16.25 -22.25
CA VAL A 281 15.61 16.52 -21.06
C VAL A 281 15.84 17.96 -20.60
N ARG A 282 14.89 18.85 -20.88
CA ARG A 282 14.95 20.25 -20.44
C ARG A 282 14.22 20.46 -19.13
N SER A 283 13.21 19.64 -18.89
CA SER A 283 12.35 19.71 -17.73
C SER A 283 11.96 18.31 -17.27
N PRO A 284 11.35 18.22 -16.09
CA PRO A 284 10.86 16.97 -15.62
C PRO A 284 9.87 16.22 -16.50
N ARG A 285 9.12 16.98 -17.31
CA ARG A 285 8.06 16.48 -18.18
C ARG A 285 8.57 15.73 -19.40
N ASP A 286 9.88 15.84 -19.68
CA ASP A 286 10.53 15.22 -20.83
C ASP A 286 11.04 13.79 -20.52
N ALA A 287 10.88 13.32 -19.27
CA ALA A 287 11.28 11.97 -18.86
C ALA A 287 10.37 10.88 -19.47
N PRO A 288 10.83 9.62 -19.54
CA PRO A 288 10.03 8.49 -20.05
C PRO A 288 8.69 8.31 -19.32
N PHE A 289 7.72 7.65 -19.96
CA PHE A 289 6.37 7.50 -19.41
C PHE A 289 6.33 6.87 -18.01
N MET A 290 7.15 5.85 -17.71
CA MET A 290 7.16 5.23 -16.37
C MET A 290 7.71 6.17 -15.31
N ASP A 291 8.80 6.89 -15.62
CA ASP A 291 9.35 7.92 -14.74
C ASP A 291 8.38 9.07 -14.54
N ARG A 292 7.64 9.40 -15.59
CA ARG A 292 6.51 10.30 -15.49
C ARG A 292 5.44 9.68 -14.61
N LEU A 293 4.93 8.48 -14.82
CA LEU A 293 3.84 7.95 -14.01
C LEU A 293 4.17 7.93 -12.50
N MET A 294 5.40 7.55 -12.16
CA MET A 294 5.89 7.40 -10.79
C MET A 294 6.44 8.69 -10.17
N HIS A 295 6.98 9.62 -10.98
CA HIS A 295 7.65 10.86 -10.53
C HIS A 295 7.16 12.14 -11.26
N THR A 296 6.02 12.09 -11.97
CA THR A 296 5.56 13.14 -12.95
C THR A 296 5.41 14.50 -12.34
N SER A 297 5.16 14.53 -11.05
CA SER A 297 4.69 15.69 -10.36
C SER A 297 5.52 16.05 -9.15
N SER A 298 6.24 15.09 -8.57
CA SER A 298 7.09 15.24 -7.38
C SER A 298 8.15 16.34 -7.57
N ARG A 299 8.49 16.67 -8.82
CA ARG A 299 9.49 17.69 -9.13
C ARG A 299 8.97 19.13 -8.93
N ASP A 300 7.66 19.36 -8.92
CA ASP A 300 7.09 20.62 -8.38
C ASP A 300 7.28 20.68 -6.86
N ALA A 301 7.32 19.54 -6.17
CA ALA A 301 7.67 19.47 -4.76
C ALA A 301 9.16 19.75 -4.52
N ALA A 302 10.05 19.28 -5.40
CA ALA A 302 11.47 19.67 -5.40
C ALA A 302 11.68 21.17 -5.70
N ARG A 303 10.70 21.84 -6.35
CA ARG A 303 10.71 23.28 -6.62
C ARG A 303 10.09 24.13 -5.51
N THR A 304 9.08 23.60 -4.82
CA THR A 304 8.24 24.38 -3.87
C THR A 304 8.40 23.96 -2.41
N GLY A 305 9.05 22.82 -2.16
CA GLY A 305 9.09 22.18 -0.85
C GLY A 305 7.75 21.61 -0.37
N ASP A 306 6.71 21.61 -1.22
CA ASP A 306 5.36 21.14 -0.88
C ASP A 306 5.06 19.78 -1.53
N PRO A 307 4.97 18.69 -0.75
CA PRO A 307 4.78 17.32 -1.26
C PRO A 307 3.40 17.08 -1.88
N LEU A 308 2.43 17.97 -1.66
CA LEU A 308 1.09 17.86 -2.24
C LEU A 308 0.91 18.80 -3.44
N SER A 309 1.86 19.68 -3.74
CA SER A 309 1.80 20.56 -4.92
C SER A 309 1.89 19.78 -6.23
N SER A 310 2.55 18.63 -6.18
CA SER A 310 2.72 17.67 -7.26
C SER A 310 1.39 17.03 -7.67
N ILE A 311 0.61 16.59 -6.70
CA ILE A 311 -0.56 15.75 -6.97
C ILE A 311 -1.61 16.49 -7.83
N GLY A 312 -2.19 15.82 -8.81
CA GLY A 312 -3.32 16.31 -9.59
C GLY A 312 -4.55 16.47 -8.70
N LEU A 313 -5.27 17.58 -8.83
CA LEU A 313 -6.46 17.87 -8.02
C LEU A 313 -7.55 16.79 -8.12
N TRP A 314 -7.55 16.02 -9.21
CA TRP A 314 -8.48 14.93 -9.46
C TRP A 314 -8.02 13.58 -8.87
N GLU A 315 -6.75 13.41 -8.54
CA GLU A 315 -6.18 12.09 -8.18
C GLU A 315 -6.83 11.53 -6.91
N PHE A 316 -6.81 12.28 -5.81
CA PHE A 316 -7.45 11.83 -4.57
C PHE A 316 -8.96 11.60 -4.74
N PRO A 317 -9.75 12.55 -5.28
CA PRO A 317 -11.18 12.34 -5.50
C PRO A 317 -11.50 11.07 -6.29
N VAL A 318 -10.82 10.86 -7.43
CA VAL A 318 -11.07 9.70 -8.29
C VAL A 318 -10.71 8.40 -7.59
N VAL A 319 -9.52 8.31 -7.00
CA VAL A 319 -9.07 7.07 -6.34
C VAL A 319 -9.95 6.71 -5.15
N PHE A 320 -10.29 7.68 -4.28
CA PHE A 320 -11.16 7.41 -3.15
C PHE A 320 -12.60 7.10 -3.57
N SER A 321 -13.11 7.73 -4.64
CA SER A 321 -14.43 7.41 -5.18
C SER A 321 -14.50 5.98 -5.74
N PHE A 322 -13.44 5.53 -6.40
CA PHE A 322 -13.34 4.16 -6.91
C PHE A 322 -13.28 3.14 -5.78
N LEU A 323 -12.47 3.40 -4.76
CA LEU A 323 -12.43 2.56 -3.57
C LEU A 323 -13.79 2.51 -2.85
N ALA A 324 -14.46 3.66 -2.67
CA ALA A 324 -15.80 3.72 -2.08
C ALA A 324 -16.81 2.89 -2.88
N ALA A 325 -16.82 3.02 -4.21
CA ALA A 325 -17.71 2.28 -5.09
C ALA A 325 -17.50 0.76 -5.00
N VAL A 326 -16.24 0.32 -4.93
CA VAL A 326 -15.89 -1.10 -4.76
C VAL A 326 -16.31 -1.60 -3.38
N LEU A 327 -16.08 -0.84 -2.31
CA LEU A 327 -16.51 -1.20 -0.96
C LEU A 327 -18.03 -1.40 -0.88
N VAL A 328 -18.82 -0.48 -1.42
CA VAL A 328 -20.28 -0.62 -1.45
C VAL A 328 -20.71 -1.80 -2.32
N SER A 329 -20.06 -1.99 -3.46
CA SER A 329 -20.28 -3.11 -4.38
C SER A 329 -20.05 -4.48 -3.76
N MET A 330 -19.30 -4.58 -2.66
CA MET A 330 -19.16 -5.83 -1.89
C MET A 330 -20.52 -6.35 -1.40
N ARG A 331 -21.53 -5.48 -1.23
CA ARG A 331 -22.89 -5.84 -0.84
C ARG A 331 -23.79 -6.31 -1.98
N ALA A 332 -23.37 -6.16 -3.24
CA ALA A 332 -24.20 -6.57 -4.38
C ALA A 332 -24.48 -8.09 -4.33
N SER A 333 -25.73 -8.50 -4.58
CA SER A 333 -26.14 -9.91 -4.57
C SER A 333 -26.02 -10.59 -5.93
N SER A 334 -25.87 -9.82 -7.01
CA SER A 334 -25.77 -10.32 -8.38
C SER A 334 -24.90 -9.42 -9.27
N LEU A 335 -24.49 -9.93 -10.43
CA LEU A 335 -23.76 -9.15 -11.43
C LEU A 335 -24.59 -7.99 -12.01
N ALA A 336 -25.91 -8.17 -12.17
CA ALA A 336 -26.80 -7.12 -12.67
C ALA A 336 -26.96 -5.97 -11.66
N VAL A 337 -27.04 -6.29 -10.36
CA VAL A 337 -27.02 -5.27 -9.31
C VAL A 337 -25.66 -4.58 -9.28
N LEU A 338 -24.58 -5.33 -9.41
CA LEU A 338 -23.22 -4.80 -9.42
C LEU A 338 -22.97 -3.82 -10.58
N SER A 339 -23.41 -4.16 -11.81
CA SER A 339 -23.23 -3.32 -12.99
C SER A 339 -23.97 -1.99 -12.91
N LEU A 340 -25.07 -1.93 -12.15
CA LEU A 340 -25.80 -0.70 -11.86
C LEU A 340 -25.17 0.09 -10.69
N LEU A 341 -24.88 -0.59 -9.58
CA LEU A 341 -24.42 0.08 -8.36
C LEU A 341 -23.00 0.65 -8.53
N LEU A 342 -22.08 -0.07 -9.15
CA LEU A 342 -20.68 0.36 -9.25
C LEU A 342 -20.53 1.75 -9.91
N PRO A 343 -21.06 2.03 -11.13
CA PRO A 343 -20.93 3.35 -11.73
C PRO A 343 -21.71 4.44 -10.99
N ALA A 344 -22.90 4.12 -10.45
CA ALA A 344 -23.71 5.08 -9.69
C ALA A 344 -23.01 5.50 -8.38
N PHE A 345 -22.43 4.54 -7.65
CA PHE A 345 -21.67 4.81 -6.43
C PHE A 345 -20.34 5.49 -6.71
N LEU A 346 -19.68 5.19 -7.84
CA LEU A 346 -18.47 5.90 -8.26
C LEU A 346 -18.76 7.39 -8.44
N LEU A 347 -19.77 7.73 -9.24
CA LEU A 347 -20.12 9.12 -9.54
C LEU A 347 -20.60 9.86 -8.29
N SER A 348 -21.48 9.26 -7.49
CA SER A 348 -21.98 9.88 -6.26
C SER A 348 -20.87 10.09 -5.23
N SER A 349 -20.00 9.10 -5.02
CA SER A 349 -18.85 9.24 -4.11
C SER A 349 -17.90 10.33 -4.57
N LEU A 350 -17.64 10.43 -5.88
CA LEU A 350 -16.81 11.49 -6.45
C LEU A 350 -17.37 12.88 -6.13
N ILE A 351 -18.68 13.09 -6.35
CA ILE A 351 -19.36 14.36 -6.03
C ILE A 351 -19.24 14.67 -4.54
N VAL A 352 -19.51 13.69 -3.66
CA VAL A 352 -19.43 13.87 -2.20
C VAL A 352 -18.01 14.24 -1.76
N ILE A 353 -16.99 13.53 -2.26
CA ILE A 353 -15.58 13.77 -1.90
C ILE A 353 -15.14 15.17 -2.33
N VAL A 354 -15.54 15.61 -3.54
CA VAL A 354 -15.21 16.96 -4.03
C VAL A 354 -15.91 18.02 -3.19
N LEU A 355 -17.23 17.92 -2.98
CA LEU A 355 -17.99 18.91 -2.21
C LEU A 355 -17.50 19.01 -0.76
N LEU A 356 -17.30 17.87 -0.10
CA LEU A 356 -16.78 17.84 1.26
C LEU A 356 -15.35 18.40 1.32
N GLY A 357 -14.52 18.12 0.31
CA GLY A 357 -13.18 18.69 0.21
C GLY A 357 -13.19 20.21 0.06
N LEU A 358 -14.17 20.77 -0.68
CA LEU A 358 -14.37 22.22 -0.76
C LEU A 358 -14.83 22.83 0.57
N VAL A 359 -15.69 22.12 1.32
CA VAL A 359 -16.11 22.54 2.67
C VAL A 359 -14.93 22.55 3.65
N PHE A 360 -14.00 21.61 3.55
CA PHE A 360 -12.79 21.58 4.38
C PHE A 360 -11.74 22.62 3.98
N LEU A 361 -11.83 23.18 2.77
CA LEU A 361 -10.79 24.03 2.19
C LEU A 361 -10.42 25.25 3.06
N PRO A 362 -11.37 26.00 3.65
CA PRO A 362 -11.02 27.13 4.52
C PRO A 362 -10.24 26.69 5.76
N VAL A 363 -10.55 25.50 6.28
CA VAL A 363 -9.86 24.93 7.44
C VAL A 363 -8.47 24.46 7.02
N THR A 364 -8.34 23.65 5.98
CA THR A 364 -7.04 23.12 5.53
C THR A 364 -6.09 24.25 5.11
N LYS A 365 -6.57 25.29 4.43
CA LYS A 365 -5.78 26.49 4.10
C LYS A 365 -5.19 27.18 5.34
N ARG A 366 -5.90 27.17 6.47
CA ARG A 366 -5.43 27.79 7.73
C ARG A 366 -4.30 26.99 8.39
N PHE A 367 -4.33 25.65 8.26
CA PHE A 367 -3.37 24.77 8.93
C PHE A 367 -2.21 24.35 8.02
N TYR A 368 -2.44 24.21 6.72
CA TYR A 368 -1.46 23.75 5.75
C TYR A 368 -0.69 24.94 5.16
N GLY A 369 0.57 25.11 5.59
CA GLY A 369 1.44 26.21 5.14
C GLY A 369 2.08 26.03 3.75
N GLY A 370 1.50 25.17 2.89
CA GLY A 370 2.02 24.89 1.55
C GLY A 370 1.44 25.76 0.45
N THR A 371 1.63 25.33 -0.79
CA THR A 371 1.16 26.02 -2.00
C THR A 371 -0.37 26.00 -2.10
N ARG A 372 -0.91 26.82 -3.02
CA ARG A 372 -2.33 26.76 -3.39
C ARG A 372 -2.76 25.34 -3.69
N ARG A 373 -2.08 24.69 -4.63
CA ARG A 373 -2.42 23.33 -5.04
C ARG A 373 -2.30 22.33 -3.87
N GLY A 374 -1.29 22.48 -3.02
CA GLY A 374 -1.08 21.62 -1.86
C GLY A 374 -2.23 21.63 -0.87
N TYR A 375 -2.75 22.81 -0.46
CA TYR A 375 -3.87 22.83 0.49
C TYR A 375 -5.19 22.32 -0.12
N TYR A 376 -5.42 22.46 -1.43
CA TYR A 376 -6.57 21.82 -2.09
C TYR A 376 -6.45 20.30 -2.06
N ASN A 377 -5.29 19.77 -2.45
CA ASN A 377 -5.02 18.32 -2.42
C ASN A 377 -5.10 17.76 -1.00
N PHE A 378 -4.64 18.50 -0.01
CA PHE A 378 -4.78 18.10 1.38
C PHE A 378 -6.25 18.01 1.80
N SER A 379 -7.06 18.99 1.38
CA SER A 379 -8.51 18.98 1.58
C SER A 379 -9.20 17.76 0.97
N PHE A 380 -8.86 17.42 -0.28
CA PHE A 380 -9.42 16.25 -0.97
C PHE A 380 -8.94 14.92 -0.40
N LEU A 381 -7.70 14.86 0.11
CA LEU A 381 -7.20 13.70 0.84
C LEU A 381 -8.03 13.46 2.11
N LEU A 382 -8.30 14.51 2.90
CA LEU A 382 -9.10 14.38 4.12
C LEU A 382 -10.56 14.01 3.84
N SER A 383 -11.19 14.61 2.83
CA SER A 383 -12.55 14.23 2.45
C SER A 383 -12.62 12.79 1.95
N GLY A 384 -11.63 12.33 1.17
CA GLY A 384 -11.48 10.93 0.79
C GLY A 384 -11.37 9.98 1.99
N ILE A 385 -10.47 10.26 2.94
CA ILE A 385 -10.27 9.43 4.14
C ILE A 385 -11.56 9.30 4.95
N TYR A 386 -12.23 10.42 5.28
CA TYR A 386 -13.49 10.34 6.05
C TYR A 386 -14.60 9.63 5.29
N THR A 387 -14.67 9.81 3.98
CA THR A 387 -15.63 9.08 3.13
C THR A 387 -15.41 7.57 3.23
N ILE A 388 -14.17 7.09 3.13
CA ILE A 388 -13.84 5.67 3.29
C ILE A 388 -14.16 5.16 4.70
N ILE A 389 -13.79 5.90 5.74
CA ILE A 389 -14.14 5.55 7.13
C ILE A 389 -15.66 5.37 7.27
N SER A 390 -16.44 6.28 6.69
CA SER A 390 -17.90 6.23 6.72
C SER A 390 -18.45 5.01 5.97
N TYR A 391 -17.93 4.69 4.78
CA TYR A 391 -18.36 3.50 4.03
C TYR A 391 -17.98 2.21 4.76
N LEU A 392 -16.78 2.11 5.33
CA LEU A 392 -16.38 0.95 6.15
C LEU A 392 -17.25 0.82 7.40
N GLY A 393 -17.57 1.93 8.07
CA GLY A 393 -18.49 1.93 9.21
C GLY A 393 -19.90 1.48 8.80
N ALA A 394 -20.39 1.94 7.65
CA ALA A 394 -21.65 1.48 7.09
C ALA A 394 -21.62 -0.03 6.78
N LEU A 395 -20.51 -0.54 6.24
CA LEU A 395 -20.29 -1.98 5.99
C LEU A 395 -20.30 -2.82 7.27
N ALA A 396 -19.79 -2.28 8.38
CA ALA A 396 -19.74 -2.95 9.68
C ALA A 396 -21.11 -3.08 10.36
N PHE A 397 -22.08 -2.22 10.03
CA PHE A 397 -23.43 -2.30 10.57
C PHE A 397 -24.12 -3.65 10.23
N PRO A 398 -24.83 -4.30 11.18
CA PRO A 398 -25.26 -3.80 12.49
C PRO A 398 -24.29 -4.03 13.66
N ASP A 399 -23.08 -4.54 13.42
CA ASP A 399 -22.13 -4.80 14.51
C ASP A 399 -21.55 -3.48 15.05
N PHE A 400 -22.10 -3.03 16.18
CA PHE A 400 -21.71 -1.79 16.82
C PHE A 400 -20.23 -1.80 17.26
N ALA A 401 -19.73 -2.94 17.75
CA ALA A 401 -18.35 -3.05 18.21
C ALA A 401 -17.36 -2.91 17.04
N VAL A 402 -17.64 -3.56 15.91
CA VAL A 402 -16.85 -3.41 14.68
C VAL A 402 -16.95 -1.99 14.13
N MET A 403 -18.13 -1.38 14.15
CA MET A 403 -18.33 0.00 13.68
C MET A 403 -17.50 1.00 14.51
N VAL A 404 -17.51 0.88 15.83
CA VAL A 404 -16.68 1.70 16.73
C VAL A 404 -15.20 1.46 16.48
N LEU A 405 -14.78 0.21 16.30
CA LEU A 405 -13.39 -0.13 16.00
C LEU A 405 -12.94 0.52 14.68
N VAL A 406 -13.75 0.43 13.62
CA VAL A 406 -13.48 1.06 12.32
C VAL A 406 -13.35 2.57 12.46
N LEU A 407 -14.21 3.21 13.25
CA LEU A 407 -14.15 4.64 13.51
C LEU A 407 -12.86 5.03 14.24
N VAL A 408 -12.52 4.35 15.34
CA VAL A 408 -11.33 4.66 16.15
C VAL A 408 -10.05 4.44 15.35
N VAL A 409 -9.93 3.30 14.67
CA VAL A 409 -8.77 2.99 13.83
C VAL A 409 -8.69 3.97 12.65
N GLY A 410 -9.83 4.27 12.01
CA GLY A 410 -9.92 5.24 10.93
C GLY A 410 -9.45 6.64 11.34
N LEU A 411 -9.92 7.14 12.47
CA LEU A 411 -9.50 8.45 13.00
C LEU A 411 -8.03 8.47 13.44
N ALA A 412 -7.52 7.37 14.01
CA ALA A 412 -6.11 7.24 14.33
C ALA A 412 -5.23 7.28 13.07
N LEU A 413 -5.63 6.56 12.01
CA LEU A 413 -4.94 6.60 10.72
C LEU A 413 -5.01 8.00 10.08
N ALA A 414 -6.19 8.64 10.10
CA ALA A 414 -6.36 10.01 9.62
C ALA A 414 -5.44 10.99 10.37
N PHE A 415 -5.34 10.85 11.69
CA PHE A 415 -4.41 11.65 12.52
C PHE A 415 -2.96 11.44 12.10
N LEU A 416 -2.52 10.20 11.91
CA LEU A 416 -1.16 9.89 11.48
C LEU A 416 -0.86 10.49 10.10
N VAL A 417 -1.81 10.40 9.16
CA VAL A 417 -1.69 11.02 7.83
C VAL A 417 -1.57 12.53 7.97
N ILE A 418 -2.47 13.21 8.70
CA ILE A 418 -2.42 14.66 8.92
C ILE A 418 -1.09 15.07 9.56
N ARG A 419 -0.68 14.38 10.63
CA ARG A 419 0.57 14.64 11.35
C ARG A 419 1.77 14.52 10.44
N SER A 420 1.76 13.56 9.50
CA SER A 420 2.84 13.36 8.54
C SER A 420 3.07 14.56 7.59
N PHE A 421 2.10 15.47 7.47
CA PHE A 421 2.21 16.69 6.68
C PHE A 421 2.42 17.95 7.53
N LEU A 422 1.77 18.05 8.70
CA LEU A 422 1.87 19.24 9.57
C LEU A 422 3.07 19.20 10.54
N GLY A 423 3.63 18.03 10.80
CA GLY A 423 4.74 17.79 11.74
C GLY A 423 4.36 17.94 13.23
N ARG A 424 3.61 18.99 13.60
CA ARG A 424 3.21 19.28 14.97
C ARG A 424 1.93 18.52 15.35
N ALA A 425 2.02 17.68 16.39
CA ALA A 425 0.88 16.88 16.89
C ALA A 425 -0.33 17.75 17.29
N GLY A 426 -0.11 18.89 17.95
CA GLY A 426 -1.18 19.79 18.36
C GLY A 426 -1.97 20.39 17.18
N SER A 427 -1.27 20.82 16.12
CA SER A 427 -1.92 21.32 14.90
C SER A 427 -2.66 20.20 14.16
N ALA A 428 -2.07 19.01 14.11
CA ALA A 428 -2.69 17.84 13.51
C ALA A 428 -3.99 17.42 14.22
N LEU A 429 -3.96 17.38 15.54
CA LEU A 429 -5.15 17.06 16.34
C LEU A 429 -6.24 18.13 16.17
N LYS A 430 -5.88 19.42 16.21
CA LYS A 430 -6.84 20.51 15.99
C LYS A 430 -7.50 20.41 14.60
N LEU A 431 -6.70 20.20 13.55
CA LEU A 431 -7.24 20.03 12.21
C LEU A 431 -8.20 18.84 12.15
N LEU A 432 -7.77 17.66 12.63
CA LEU A 432 -8.59 16.46 12.68
C LEU A 432 -9.93 16.69 13.39
N LEU A 433 -9.91 17.29 14.57
CA LEU A 433 -11.11 17.54 15.36
C LEU A 433 -12.07 18.49 14.65
N ILE A 434 -11.57 19.59 14.09
CA ILE A 434 -12.41 20.55 13.36
C ILE A 434 -13.02 19.90 12.12
N THR A 435 -12.22 19.24 11.29
CA THR A 435 -12.74 18.62 10.06
C THR A 435 -13.66 17.44 10.35
N TYR A 436 -13.41 16.67 11.41
CA TYR A 436 -14.31 15.62 11.87
C TYR A 436 -15.64 16.17 12.39
N LEU A 437 -15.63 17.24 13.20
CA LEU A 437 -16.85 17.89 13.66
C LEU A 437 -17.69 18.43 12.49
N VAL A 438 -17.03 19.06 11.51
CA VAL A 438 -17.70 19.50 10.28
C VAL A 438 -18.29 18.31 9.53
N PHE A 439 -17.53 17.22 9.38
CA PHE A 439 -18.00 16.00 8.72
C PHE A 439 -19.24 15.42 9.40
N VAL A 440 -19.21 15.25 10.72
CA VAL A 440 -20.34 14.74 11.50
C VAL A 440 -21.53 15.70 11.42
N GLY A 441 -21.30 17.01 11.51
CA GLY A 441 -22.34 18.04 11.38
C GLY A 441 -23.04 18.01 10.02
N VAL A 442 -22.27 17.87 8.93
CA VAL A 442 -22.83 17.72 7.57
C VAL A 442 -23.68 16.45 7.47
N ASN A 443 -23.20 15.31 7.99
CA ASN A 443 -23.97 14.07 7.99
C ASN A 443 -25.24 14.18 8.83
N ALA A 444 -25.19 14.81 10.01
CA ALA A 444 -26.36 15.04 10.86
C ALA A 444 -27.38 15.95 10.17
N LEU A 445 -26.94 16.98 9.45
CA LEU A 445 -27.80 17.85 8.65
C LEU A 445 -28.49 17.07 7.53
N ILE A 446 -27.73 16.28 6.75
CA ILE A 446 -28.28 15.43 5.69
C ILE A 446 -29.30 14.45 6.26
N PHE A 447 -28.98 13.78 7.37
CA PHE A 447 -29.90 12.88 8.04
C PHE A 447 -31.17 13.59 8.50
N SER A 448 -31.06 14.78 9.09
CA SER A 448 -32.20 15.57 9.53
C SER A 448 -33.09 16.01 8.37
N LEU A 449 -32.50 16.44 7.25
CA LEU A 449 -33.24 16.79 6.02
C LEU A 449 -33.96 15.57 5.43
N LEU A 450 -33.31 14.41 5.43
CA LEU A 450 -33.92 13.15 5.00
C LEU A 450 -35.05 12.72 5.94
N LEU A 451 -34.88 12.86 7.25
CA LEU A 451 -35.91 12.57 8.24
C LEU A 451 -37.11 13.49 8.04
N VAL A 452 -36.90 14.80 7.88
CA VAL A 452 -37.97 15.76 7.60
C VAL A 452 -38.68 15.39 6.29
N ARG A 453 -37.95 15.04 5.24
CA ARG A 453 -38.55 14.58 3.98
C ARG A 453 -39.38 13.31 4.17
N VAL A 454 -38.87 12.32 4.88
CA VAL A 454 -39.57 11.04 5.08
C VAL A 454 -40.78 11.20 5.99
N VAL A 455 -40.68 11.99 7.06
CA VAL A 455 -41.75 12.16 8.06
C VAL A 455 -42.81 13.16 7.59
N PHE A 456 -42.42 14.31 7.01
CA PHE A 456 -43.36 15.35 6.61
C PHE A 456 -43.90 15.18 5.19
N LEU A 457 -43.13 14.66 4.23
CA LEU A 457 -43.62 14.52 2.84
C LEU A 457 -44.30 13.16 2.58
N ARG A 458 -44.00 12.09 3.33
CA ARG A 458 -44.83 10.86 3.28
C ARG A 458 -46.15 10.98 4.03
N GLY A 459 -46.34 12.03 4.83
CA GLY A 459 -47.66 12.40 5.36
C GLY A 459 -48.58 13.08 4.34
N VAL A 460 -48.07 13.44 3.14
CA VAL A 460 -48.80 14.25 2.15
C VAL A 460 -48.99 13.54 0.80
N VAL A 461 -48.25 12.48 0.49
CA VAL A 461 -48.49 11.68 -0.73
C VAL A 461 -48.37 10.19 -0.44
N PRO A 462 -49.49 9.43 -0.45
CA PRO A 462 -49.44 7.98 -0.47
C PRO A 462 -49.11 7.52 -1.90
N TRP A 463 -48.18 6.56 -2.02
CA TRP A 463 -47.73 5.85 -3.24
C TRP A 463 -46.72 6.59 -4.14
N ILE A 464 -45.46 6.13 -4.12
CA ILE A 464 -44.79 5.34 -5.19
C ILE A 464 -43.88 4.33 -4.49
#